data_AF-A0A935V2Y0-F1
#
_entry.id   AF-A0A935V2Y0-F1
#
_cell.length_a   1.000
_cell.length_b   1.000
_cell.length_c   1.000
_cell.angle_alpha   90.00
_cell.angle_beta   90.00
_cell.angle_gamma   90.00
#
_symmetry.space_group_name_H-M   'P 1'
#
loop_
_entity.id
_entity.type
_entity.pdbx_description
1 polymer ?
#
loop_
_entity_poly.entity_id
_entity_poly.type
_entity_poly.pdbx_seq_one_letter_code
_entity_poly.pdbx_strand_id
1 'polypeptide(L)'
;MTAAERRAARIDDEIDAQVLPLFLEESVDLMREIGATLRQWREAPTGAEISRTLQRALHTLKGSARMAGAMACGELLHSMETRVEQATAMKSVQPATIDGLETSYDRVAMLIEHLRNPAAAGPEPEEPEYRACAQP
;
A
#
# COMPACT_ATOMS: atom_id res chain seq x y z
N MET A 1 -5.45 -26.54 4.94
CA MET A 1 -6.06 -25.20 4.81
C MET A 1 -6.03 -24.48 6.15
N THR A 2 -4.94 -23.76 6.39
CA THR A 2 -4.69 -22.94 7.58
C THR A 2 -5.33 -21.55 7.43
N ALA A 3 -5.55 -20.85 8.54
CA ALA A 3 -6.10 -19.49 8.55
C ALA A 3 -5.20 -18.46 7.82
N ALA A 4 -3.91 -18.74 7.67
CA ALA A 4 -2.96 -17.92 6.91
C ALA A 4 -3.22 -17.98 5.40
N GLU A 5 -3.64 -19.15 4.88
CA GLU A 5 -3.99 -19.35 3.47
C GLU A 5 -5.28 -18.59 3.08
N ARG A 6 -6.17 -18.29 4.05
CA ARG A 6 -7.40 -17.51 3.81
C ARG A 6 -7.18 -15.99 3.77
N ARG A 7 -6.11 -15.46 4.38
CA ARG A 7 -5.77 -14.02 4.29
C ARG A 7 -5.14 -13.66 2.94
N ALA A 8 -4.75 -14.68 2.17
CA ALA A 8 -4.41 -14.61 0.75
C ALA A 8 -5.61 -14.97 -0.14
N ALA A 9 -6.85 -14.68 0.29
CA ALA A 9 -7.88 -14.32 -0.68
C ALA A 9 -7.24 -13.22 -1.53
N ARG A 10 -6.91 -13.55 -2.78
CA ARG A 10 -6.25 -12.62 -3.70
C ARG A 10 -7.14 -11.39 -3.71
N ILE A 11 -6.64 -10.32 -3.11
CA ILE A 11 -7.33 -9.04 -3.19
C ILE A 11 -7.19 -8.67 -4.65
N ASP A 12 -8.32 -8.74 -5.36
CA ASP A 12 -8.37 -8.41 -6.77
C ASP A 12 -8.46 -6.90 -6.89
N ASP A 13 -7.54 -6.32 -7.66
CA ASP A 13 -7.53 -4.89 -7.93
C ASP A 13 -8.40 -4.64 -9.16
N GLU A 14 -9.58 -4.07 -8.96
CA GLU A 14 -10.49 -3.63 -10.03
C GLU A 14 -10.22 -2.15 -10.35
N ILE A 15 -9.09 -1.88 -11.00
CA ILE A 15 -8.59 -0.51 -11.20
C ILE A 15 -9.55 0.36 -12.02
N ASP A 16 -9.99 1.48 -11.44
CA ASP A 16 -10.77 2.50 -12.14
C ASP A 16 -9.81 3.45 -12.89
N ALA A 17 -9.75 3.30 -14.22
CA ALA A 17 -8.89 4.09 -15.09
C ALA A 17 -9.19 5.60 -15.07
N GLN A 18 -10.37 6.03 -14.63
CA GLN A 18 -10.72 7.45 -14.51
C GLN A 18 -10.22 8.06 -13.19
N VAL A 19 -10.17 7.26 -12.12
CA VAL A 19 -9.75 7.71 -10.79
C VAL A 19 -8.26 7.50 -10.56
N LEU A 20 -7.67 6.47 -11.18
CA LEU A 20 -6.26 6.11 -11.00
C LEU A 20 -5.29 7.30 -11.20
N PRO A 21 -5.40 8.15 -12.25
CA PRO A 21 -4.46 9.25 -12.43
C PRO A 21 -4.47 10.24 -11.26
N LEU A 22 -5.66 10.54 -10.72
CA LEU A 22 -5.81 11.41 -9.56
C LEU A 22 -5.20 10.77 -8.31
N PHE A 23 -5.50 9.49 -8.06
CA PHE A 23 -4.89 8.75 -6.95
C PHE A 23 -3.35 8.76 -7.03
N LEU A 24 -2.78 8.50 -8.22
CA LEU A 24 -1.34 8.49 -8.41
C LEU A 24 -0.70 9.88 -8.18
N GLU A 25 -1.40 10.97 -8.49
CA GLU A 25 -0.96 12.33 -8.18
C GLU A 25 -1.01 12.60 -6.67
N GLU A 26 -2.16 12.37 -6.03
CA GLU A 26 -2.35 12.57 -4.58
C GLU A 26 -1.39 11.73 -3.74
N SER A 27 -1.10 10.50 -4.19
CA SER A 27 -0.22 9.57 -3.51
C SER A 27 1.20 10.11 -3.31
N VAL A 28 1.68 10.97 -4.20
CA VAL A 28 3.04 11.55 -4.10
C VAL A 28 3.18 12.40 -2.84
N ASP A 29 2.20 13.27 -2.59
CA ASP A 29 2.22 14.18 -1.46
C ASP A 29 1.90 13.45 -0.16
N LEU A 30 0.90 12.57 -0.17
CA LEU A 30 0.52 11.77 1.00
C LEU A 30 1.64 10.83 1.43
N MET A 31 2.34 10.15 0.50
CA MET A 31 3.48 9.30 0.84
C MET A 31 4.62 10.13 1.43
N ARG A 32 4.89 11.32 0.89
CA ARG A 32 5.90 12.23 1.47
C ARG A 32 5.55 12.65 2.90
N GLU A 33 4.28 12.99 3.15
CA GLU A 33 3.78 13.32 4.49
C GLU A 33 3.93 12.12 5.45
N ILE A 34 3.42 10.94 5.07
CA ILE A 34 3.50 9.72 5.87
C ILE A 34 4.96 9.40 6.24
N GLY A 35 5.88 9.43 5.27
CA GLY A 35 7.29 9.17 5.50
C GLY A 35 7.95 10.20 6.43
N ALA A 36 7.59 11.49 6.32
CA ALA A 36 8.07 12.52 7.22
C ALA A 36 7.53 12.35 8.64
N THR A 37 6.25 12.02 8.78
CA THR A 37 5.61 11.80 10.08
C THR A 37 6.15 10.53 10.77
N LEU A 38 6.44 9.45 10.04
CA LEU A 38 7.08 8.25 10.58
C LEU A 38 8.46 8.57 11.19
N ARG A 39 9.29 9.35 10.48
CA ARG A 39 10.60 9.79 11.01
C ARG A 39 10.45 10.64 12.27
N GLN A 40 9.52 11.60 12.27
CA GLN A 40 9.24 12.40 13.47
C GLN A 40 8.77 11.53 14.64
N TRP A 41 7.96 10.51 14.38
CA TRP A 41 7.48 9.62 15.44
C TRP A 41 8.58 8.74 16.01
N ARG A 42 9.57 8.36 15.19
CA ARG A 42 10.78 7.67 15.63
C ARG A 42 11.61 8.53 16.60
N GLU A 43 11.70 9.82 16.34
CA GLU A 43 12.41 10.79 17.18
C GLU A 43 11.63 11.15 18.45
N ALA A 44 10.29 11.14 18.39
CA ALA A 44 9.40 11.45 19.50
C ALA A 44 8.29 10.39 19.71
N PRO A 45 8.61 9.21 20.30
CA PRO A 45 7.69 8.06 20.39
C PRO A 45 6.46 8.23 21.28
N THR A 46 6.36 9.33 22.02
CA THR A 46 5.22 9.68 22.89
C THR A 46 4.34 10.80 22.31
N GLY A 47 4.64 11.28 21.10
CA GLY A 47 3.94 12.40 20.46
C GLY A 47 2.55 12.05 19.92
N ALA A 48 1.50 12.27 20.71
CA ALA A 48 0.11 11.99 20.32
C ALA A 48 -0.38 12.76 19.07
N GLU A 49 0.11 13.98 18.85
CA GLU A 49 -0.21 14.74 17.62
C GLU A 49 0.44 14.15 16.37
N ILE A 50 1.64 13.56 16.52
CA ILE A 50 2.36 12.92 15.41
C ILE A 50 1.57 11.70 14.95
N SER A 51 1.13 10.85 15.88
CA SER A 51 0.31 9.69 15.55
C SER A 51 -1.06 10.06 14.97
N ARG A 52 -1.70 11.14 15.44
CA ARG A 52 -2.94 11.66 14.85
C ARG A 52 -2.74 12.12 13.41
N THR A 53 -1.64 12.81 13.13
CA THR A 53 -1.28 13.25 11.79
C THR A 53 -1.06 12.05 10.86
N LEU A 54 -0.31 11.05 11.34
CA LEU A 54 -0.07 9.81 10.61
C LEU A 54 -1.37 9.06 10.28
N GLN A 55 -2.29 8.93 11.24
CA GLN A 55 -3.58 8.28 11.00
C GLN A 55 -4.40 9.01 9.93
N ARG A 56 -4.47 10.35 9.96
CA ARG A 56 -5.21 11.12 8.95
C ARG A 56 -4.62 10.91 7.55
N ALA A 57 -3.30 10.99 7.40
CA ALA A 57 -2.64 10.79 6.11
C ALA A 57 -2.87 9.37 5.56
N LEU A 58 -2.74 8.34 6.42
CA LEU A 58 -3.05 6.95 6.05
C LEU A 58 -4.52 6.76 5.66
N HIS A 59 -5.45 7.38 6.39
CA HIS A 59 -6.88 7.31 6.11
C HIS A 59 -7.24 7.89 4.76
N THR A 60 -6.70 9.08 4.45
CA THR A 60 -6.90 9.76 3.17
C THR A 60 -6.34 8.92 2.02
N LEU A 61 -5.10 8.42 2.16
CA LEU A 61 -4.47 7.60 1.13
C LEU A 61 -5.23 6.27 0.90
N LYS A 62 -5.73 5.64 1.97
CA LYS A 62 -6.58 4.44 1.88
C LYS A 62 -7.88 4.72 1.14
N GLY A 63 -8.53 5.84 1.45
CA GLY A 63 -9.76 6.28 0.77
C GLY A 63 -9.54 6.42 -0.73
N SER A 64 -8.50 7.17 -1.10
CA SER A 64 -8.13 7.39 -2.51
C SER A 64 -7.74 6.08 -3.21
N ALA A 65 -6.97 5.19 -2.57
CA ALA A 65 -6.63 3.87 -3.12
C ALA A 65 -7.87 3.00 -3.40
N ARG A 66 -8.83 2.97 -2.46
CA ARG A 66 -10.08 2.20 -2.65
C ARG A 66 -10.98 2.80 -3.72
N MET A 67 -11.02 4.13 -3.84
CA MET A 67 -11.74 4.80 -4.93
C MET A 67 -11.13 4.48 -6.30
N ALA A 68 -9.81 4.34 -6.37
CA ALA A 68 -9.10 3.92 -7.59
C ALA A 68 -9.16 2.41 -7.87
N GLY A 69 -9.80 1.61 -7.00
CA GLY A 69 -9.86 0.16 -7.13
C GLY A 69 -8.58 -0.59 -6.75
N ALA A 70 -7.58 0.11 -6.20
CA ALA A 70 -6.31 -0.47 -5.71
C ALA A 70 -6.50 -1.10 -4.32
N MET A 71 -7.30 -2.17 -4.27
CA MET A 71 -7.73 -2.84 -3.05
C MET A 71 -6.57 -3.45 -2.26
N ALA A 72 -5.56 -4.00 -2.92
CA ALA A 72 -4.37 -4.56 -2.27
C ALA A 72 -3.59 -3.48 -1.51
N CYS A 73 -3.47 -2.29 -2.09
CA CYS A 73 -2.88 -1.11 -1.45
C CYS A 73 -3.75 -0.65 -0.26
N GLY A 74 -5.06 -0.55 -0.48
CA GLY A 74 -6.03 -0.15 0.55
C GLY A 74 -6.02 -1.05 1.80
N GLU A 75 -5.87 -2.37 1.64
CA GLU A 75 -5.78 -3.30 2.77
C GLU A 75 -4.47 -3.17 3.55
N LEU A 76 -3.35 -2.92 2.85
CA LEU A 76 -2.08 -2.67 3.51
C LEU A 76 -2.12 -1.38 4.33
N LEU A 77 -2.69 -0.31 3.78
CA LEU A 77 -2.90 0.97 4.47
C LEU A 77 -3.82 0.81 5.67
N HIS A 78 -4.88 0.02 5.55
CA HIS A 78 -5.75 -0.30 6.68
C HIS A 78 -4.98 -1.03 7.79
N SER A 79 -4.16 -2.03 7.43
CA SER A 79 -3.31 -2.74 8.40
C SER A 79 -2.31 -1.79 9.10
N MET A 80 -1.82 -0.76 8.39
CA MET A 80 -0.99 0.29 8.98
C MET A 80 -1.77 1.16 9.96
N GLU A 81 -2.99 1.63 9.62
CA GLU A 81 -3.87 2.38 10.54
C GLU A 81 -4.07 1.61 11.85
N THR A 82 -4.44 0.33 11.78
CA THR A 82 -4.67 -0.52 12.96
C THR A 82 -3.41 -0.63 13.82
N ARG A 83 -2.23 -0.76 13.20
CA ARG A 83 -0.96 -0.83 13.94
C ARG A 83 -0.64 0.49 14.63
N VAL A 84 -0.92 1.63 13.98
CA VAL A 84 -0.74 2.95 14.59
C VAL A 84 -1.69 3.11 15.78
N GLU A 85 -2.97 2.77 15.64
CA GLU A 85 -3.95 2.79 16.73
C GLU A 85 -3.49 1.96 17.93
N GLN A 86 -3.08 0.70 17.70
CA GLN A 86 -2.58 -0.19 18.75
C GLN A 86 -1.32 0.38 19.44
N ALA A 87 -0.41 0.97 18.68
CA ALA A 87 0.79 1.59 19.22
C ALA A 87 0.47 2.82 20.10
N THR A 88 -0.52 3.62 19.71
CA THR A 88 -0.95 4.80 20.48
C THR A 88 -1.66 4.47 21.79
N ALA A 89 -2.19 3.25 21.94
CA ALA A 89 -2.75 2.77 23.20
C ALA A 89 -1.67 2.47 24.26
N MET A 90 -0.39 2.40 23.86
CA MET A 90 0.75 2.15 24.74
C MET A 90 1.32 3.46 25.30
N LYS A 91 2.02 3.38 26.45
CA LYS A 91 2.68 4.57 27.05
C LYS A 91 3.81 5.16 26.18
N SER A 92 4.43 4.33 25.35
CA SER A 92 5.50 4.69 24.42
C SER A 92 5.50 3.68 23.28
N VAL A 93 5.83 4.15 22.09
CA VAL A 93 5.90 3.29 20.91
C VAL A 93 7.26 2.62 20.86
N GLN A 94 7.26 1.30 20.62
CA GLN A 94 8.50 0.54 20.52
C GLN A 94 9.15 0.74 19.15
N PRO A 95 10.49 0.84 19.05
CA PRO A 95 11.19 1.00 17.77
C PRO A 95 10.80 -0.06 16.73
N ALA A 96 10.66 -1.32 17.16
CA ALA A 96 10.24 -2.42 16.29
C ALA A 96 8.86 -2.21 15.64
N THR A 97 7.95 -1.49 16.30
CA THR A 97 6.65 -1.13 15.72
C THR A 97 6.82 -0.14 14.58
N ILE A 98 7.72 0.84 14.75
CA ILE A 98 8.04 1.83 13.72
C ILE A 98 8.79 1.17 12.56
N ASP A 99 9.77 0.29 12.82
CA ASP A 99 10.46 -0.48 11.78
C ASP A 99 9.46 -1.27 10.92
N GLY A 100 8.47 -1.89 11.57
CA GLY A 100 7.41 -2.60 10.87
C GLY A 100 6.49 -1.69 10.06
N LEU A 101 6.25 -0.45 10.50
CA LEU A 101 5.46 0.53 9.74
C LEU A 101 6.24 1.08 8.55
N GLU A 102 7.54 1.33 8.69
CA GLU A 102 8.43 1.71 7.59
C GLU A 102 8.50 0.60 6.53
N THR A 103 8.58 -0.67 6.95
CA THR A 103 8.50 -1.82 6.03
C THR A 103 7.18 -1.84 5.26
N SER A 104 6.06 -1.56 5.93
CA SER A 104 4.75 -1.46 5.26
C SER A 104 4.69 -0.25 4.32
N TYR A 105 5.26 0.88 4.70
CA TYR A 105 5.35 2.09 3.88
C TYR A 105 6.12 1.82 2.58
N ASP A 106 7.27 1.16 2.65
CA ASP A 106 8.03 0.78 1.45
C ASP A 106 7.23 -0.14 0.53
N ARG A 107 6.48 -1.08 1.11
CA ARG A 107 5.59 -1.96 0.34
C ARG A 107 4.42 -1.22 -0.30
N VAL A 108 3.84 -0.21 0.36
CA VAL A 108 2.84 0.68 -0.26
C VAL A 108 3.46 1.43 -1.44
N ALA A 109 4.68 1.95 -1.30
CA ALA A 109 5.38 2.64 -2.38
C ALA A 109 5.60 1.71 -3.60
N MET A 110 5.99 0.45 -3.35
CA MET A 110 6.12 -0.55 -4.42
C MET A 110 4.79 -0.83 -5.15
N LEU A 111 3.67 -0.93 -4.41
CA LEU A 111 2.35 -1.16 -5.02
C LEU A 111 1.92 0.05 -5.87
N ILE A 112 2.13 1.27 -5.39
CA ILE A 112 1.84 2.50 -6.15
C ILE A 112 2.69 2.57 -7.43
N GLU A 113 3.96 2.20 -7.34
CA GLU A 113 4.84 2.18 -8.53
C GLU A 113 4.40 1.14 -9.56
N HIS A 114 3.94 -0.04 -9.11
CA HIS A 114 3.38 -1.04 -10.00
C HIS A 114 2.12 -0.54 -10.73
N LEU A 115 1.26 0.23 -10.04
CA LEU A 115 0.09 0.86 -10.67
C LEU A 115 0.47 1.96 -11.66
N ARG A 116 1.58 2.67 -11.41
CA ARG A 116 2.11 3.69 -12.31
C ARG A 116 2.74 3.06 -13.57
N ASN A 117 3.34 1.89 -13.43
CA ASN A 117 4.03 1.19 -14.51
C ASN A 117 3.70 -0.32 -14.53
N PRO A 118 2.47 -0.69 -14.93
CA PRO A 118 2.04 -2.08 -14.93
C PRO A 118 2.87 -2.94 -15.90
N ALA A 119 3.40 -2.36 -16.98
CA ALA A 119 4.20 -3.07 -18.00
C ALA A 119 5.62 -3.43 -17.54
N ALA A 120 6.20 -2.70 -16.57
CA ALA A 120 7.52 -3.01 -16.03
C ALA A 120 7.52 -4.23 -15.08
N ALA A 121 6.35 -4.76 -14.74
CA ALA A 121 6.20 -5.96 -13.92
C ALA A 121 6.55 -7.27 -14.65
N GLY A 122 6.91 -7.18 -15.93
CA GLY A 122 7.30 -8.29 -16.78
C GLY A 122 6.20 -8.64 -17.77
N PRO A 123 6.53 -8.95 -19.04
CA PRO A 123 5.54 -9.46 -19.97
C PRO A 123 5.00 -10.78 -19.44
N GLU A 124 3.67 -10.92 -19.35
CA GLU A 124 3.07 -12.25 -19.37
C GLU A 124 3.62 -12.98 -20.61
N PRO A 125 4.03 -14.25 -20.50
CA PRO A 125 4.50 -14.97 -21.67
C PRO A 125 3.37 -15.00 -22.69
N GLU A 126 3.53 -14.24 -23.78
CA GLU A 126 2.68 -14.32 -24.96
C GLU A 126 2.64 -15.80 -25.36
N GLU A 127 1.47 -16.43 -25.26
CA GLU A 127 1.28 -17.79 -25.76
C GLU A 127 1.74 -17.80 -27.22
N PRO A 128 2.68 -18.68 -27.60
CA PRO A 128 3.14 -18.70 -28.98
C PRO A 128 1.94 -19.04 -29.86
N GLU A 129 1.55 -18.10 -30.73
CA GLU A 129 0.64 -18.35 -31.85
C GLU A 129 1.19 -19.57 -32.60
N TYR A 130 0.57 -20.73 -32.39
CA TYR A 130 0.86 -21.91 -33.19
C TYR A 130 0.31 -21.66 -34.59
N ARG A 131 1.08 -20.95 -35.41
CA ARG A 131 0.81 -20.82 -36.83
C ARG A 131 1.72 -21.75 -37.62
N ALA A 132 1.05 -22.75 -38.20
CA ALA A 132 1.40 -23.52 -39.38
C ALA A 132 2.50 -24.61 -39.24
N CYS A 133 2.05 -25.86 -39.18
CA CYS A 133 2.55 -26.84 -40.14
C CYS A 133 1.43 -27.12 -41.14
N ALA A 134 1.69 -26.67 -42.37
CA ALA A 134 0.92 -27.02 -43.54
C ALA A 134 0.94 -28.55 -43.78
N GLN A 135 -0.19 -29.01 -44.30
CA GLN A 135 -0.48 -30.19 -45.14
C GLN A 135 0.69 -31.10 -45.58
N PRO A 136 0.37 -32.38 -45.78
CA PRO A 136 0.54 -33.02 -47.08
C PRO A 136 -0.74 -33.02 -47.91
#